data_AF-A0A674J847-F1
#
_entry.id   AF-A0A674J847-F1
#
_cell.length_a   1.000
_cell.length_b   1.000
_cell.length_c   1.000
_cell.angle_alpha   90.00
_cell.angle_beta   90.00
_cell.angle_gamma   90.00
#
_symmetry.space_group_name_H-M   'P 1'
#
loop_
_entity.id
_entity.type
_entity.pdbx_description
1 polymer ?
#
loop_
_entity_poly.entity_id
_entity_poly.type
_entity_poly.pdbx_seq_one_letter_code
_entity_poly.pdbx_strand_id
1 'polypeptide(L)'
;MPKLQGFEFWRETLRGAHYVVAPMVDQSELAWRLLSRHHGAQLCYTPMLHAQVFVRDANYRKENLYCDVCPEDRPLIVQFCANDPEVFVQAALLAQDYCDAIDLNLGCPQMIAKRGHYGAFLQEEWALLQKMILLAHEKLSVPITCKIRVFPEIDKTVKYAQLLEKAGCQLLTVHGRTKEQKGPLAGVASWEHIKAVRKAVSIPVFANGNIQYLSDVEECMQKTGVHGVMSAEGNLHNPALFEGRNPVVWEMTEEYLEIVHQYPCPLSYVRAHLFKLWHHTLQVYQQLREELAKAKTLEGIADVNRDLKLRCQEEIANQKEGEKPKGGLPFFHWICQPYVRPGPKEMCKENGTSGSEGGMRGKRALEDEDDGNTDILSKNKQKKKLRNPNKRFDPSLKPKYAKCDHCGNPKGNKCVFNLCRGCCKKRAFKETADCPGHGLLFKTKYEKSLLWKSGQPEMQKIERTQKGDVEETAGLKEGIDTVL
;
A
#
# COMPACT_ATOMS: atom_id res chain seq x y z
N MET A 1 -15.09 -34.06 -14.48
CA MET A 1 -15.26 -34.49 -13.07
C MET A 1 -16.24 -33.54 -12.39
N PRO A 2 -17.03 -34.00 -11.40
CA PRO A 2 -17.92 -33.11 -10.64
C PRO A 2 -17.11 -32.04 -9.91
N LYS A 3 -17.69 -30.84 -9.77
CA LYS A 3 -17.14 -29.72 -9.01
C LYS A 3 -17.14 -30.08 -7.52
N LEU A 4 -15.96 -30.36 -6.97
CA LEU A 4 -15.81 -30.70 -5.55
C LEU A 4 -16.26 -29.56 -4.64
N GLN A 5 -16.75 -29.90 -3.46
CA GLN A 5 -17.38 -28.95 -2.53
C GLN A 5 -16.73 -28.97 -1.15
N GLY A 6 -16.76 -27.81 -0.47
CA GLY A 6 -16.34 -27.62 0.92
C GLY A 6 -15.04 -28.35 1.29
N PHE A 7 -15.14 -29.26 2.23
CA PHE A 7 -14.00 -30.03 2.73
C PHE A 7 -13.41 -31.02 1.71
N GLU A 8 -14.20 -31.51 0.77
CA GLU A 8 -13.71 -32.40 -0.29
C GLU A 8 -12.84 -31.62 -1.27
N PHE A 9 -13.29 -30.41 -1.66
CA PHE A 9 -12.48 -29.46 -2.42
C PHE A 9 -11.15 -29.14 -1.70
N TRP A 10 -11.20 -28.84 -0.40
CA TRP A 10 -9.97 -28.53 0.33
C TRP A 10 -9.01 -29.72 0.46
N ARG A 11 -9.49 -30.93 0.73
CA ARG A 11 -8.63 -32.12 0.85
C ARG A 11 -8.05 -32.56 -0.49
N GLU A 12 -8.89 -32.66 -1.52
CA GLU A 12 -8.48 -33.27 -2.78
C GLU A 12 -7.85 -32.26 -3.73
N THR A 13 -8.48 -31.10 -3.94
CA THR A 13 -7.97 -30.08 -4.87
C THR A 13 -6.87 -29.23 -4.25
N LEU A 14 -7.10 -28.74 -3.02
CA LEU A 14 -6.12 -27.91 -2.31
C LEU A 14 -5.13 -28.73 -1.48
N ARG A 15 -5.19 -30.07 -1.55
CA ARG A 15 -4.25 -31.00 -0.90
C ARG A 15 -4.14 -30.79 0.62
N GLY A 16 -5.23 -30.37 1.27
CA GLY A 16 -5.26 -30.08 2.69
C GLY A 16 -4.39 -28.90 3.11
N ALA A 17 -4.13 -27.93 2.22
CA ALA A 17 -3.21 -26.82 2.48
C ALA A 17 -3.53 -26.06 3.78
N HIS A 18 -2.48 -25.88 4.59
CA HIS A 18 -2.45 -25.12 5.84
C HIS A 18 -1.63 -23.83 5.71
N TYR A 19 -0.59 -23.82 4.88
CA TYR A 19 0.33 -22.69 4.70
C TYR A 19 -0.02 -21.90 3.44
N VAL A 20 -0.62 -20.72 3.63
CA VAL A 20 -1.24 -19.97 2.55
C VAL A 20 -0.57 -18.61 2.35
N VAL A 21 -0.17 -18.30 1.11
CA VAL A 21 0.31 -16.97 0.74
C VAL A 21 -0.89 -16.11 0.33
N ALA A 22 -0.99 -14.92 0.92
CA ALA A 22 -2.10 -14.01 0.68
C ALA A 22 -2.07 -13.38 -0.72
N PRO A 23 -3.25 -13.00 -1.25
CA PRO A 23 -3.32 -12.13 -2.42
C PRO A 23 -2.84 -10.73 -2.05
N MET A 24 -1.81 -10.26 -2.74
CA MET A 24 -1.17 -8.96 -2.52
C MET A 24 -0.95 -8.27 -3.87
N VAL A 25 -1.59 -7.11 -4.06
CA VAL A 25 -1.47 -6.33 -5.31
C VAL A 25 0.00 -6.01 -5.55
N ASP A 26 0.49 -6.34 -6.76
CA ASP A 26 1.88 -6.15 -7.21
C ASP A 26 2.94 -6.91 -6.37
N GLN A 27 2.52 -7.86 -5.53
CA GLN A 27 3.38 -8.55 -4.54
C GLN A 27 3.04 -10.03 -4.35
N SER A 28 2.30 -10.63 -5.28
CA SER A 28 1.97 -12.05 -5.30
C SER A 28 1.93 -12.57 -6.74
N GLU A 29 2.74 -11.98 -7.60
CA GLU A 29 3.00 -12.44 -8.97
C GLU A 29 3.67 -13.83 -8.97
N LEU A 30 3.70 -14.50 -10.13
CA LEU A 30 4.19 -15.87 -10.26
C LEU A 30 5.56 -16.07 -9.60
N ALA A 31 6.54 -15.21 -9.88
CA ALA A 31 7.89 -15.33 -9.33
C ALA A 31 7.89 -15.35 -7.79
N TRP A 32 7.10 -14.50 -7.14
CA TRP A 32 7.00 -14.48 -5.68
C TRP A 32 6.26 -15.71 -5.12
N ARG A 33 5.24 -16.20 -5.83
CA ARG A 33 4.52 -17.43 -5.45
C ARG A 33 5.45 -18.64 -5.53
N LEU A 34 6.28 -18.74 -6.56
CA LEU A 34 7.26 -19.82 -6.70
C LEU A 34 8.31 -19.78 -5.59
N LEU A 35 8.89 -18.60 -5.30
CA LEU A 35 9.80 -18.44 -4.16
C LEU A 35 9.15 -18.91 -2.85
N SER A 36 7.90 -18.50 -2.62
CA SER A 36 7.18 -18.90 -1.41
C SER A 36 6.90 -20.42 -1.38
N ARG A 37 6.67 -21.06 -2.53
CA ARG A 37 6.47 -22.52 -2.65
C ARG A 37 7.74 -23.31 -2.39
N HIS A 38 8.88 -22.84 -2.90
CA HIS A 38 10.18 -23.40 -2.54
C HIS A 38 10.39 -23.40 -1.03
N HIS A 39 9.77 -22.43 -0.35
CA HIS A 39 9.79 -22.27 1.09
C HIS A 39 8.51 -22.67 1.84
N GLY A 40 7.86 -23.74 1.39
CA GLY A 40 6.83 -24.43 2.16
C GLY A 40 5.41 -23.85 2.01
N ALA A 41 5.17 -22.82 1.20
CA ALA A 41 3.82 -22.42 0.85
C ALA A 41 3.09 -23.54 0.09
N GLN A 42 1.91 -23.91 0.56
CA GLN A 42 1.12 -25.02 0.00
C GLN A 42 0.04 -24.49 -0.95
N LEU A 43 -0.47 -23.29 -0.69
CA LEU A 43 -1.49 -22.62 -1.48
C LEU A 43 -1.12 -21.16 -1.66
N CYS A 44 -1.19 -20.68 -2.91
CA CYS A 44 -0.95 -19.28 -3.23
C CYS A 44 -2.17 -18.67 -3.91
N TYR A 45 -2.30 -17.36 -3.80
CA TYR A 45 -3.30 -16.57 -4.49
C TYR A 45 -2.62 -15.62 -5.48
N THR A 46 -3.27 -15.32 -6.59
CA THR A 46 -2.83 -14.25 -7.50
C THR A 46 -2.92 -12.88 -6.82
N PRO A 47 -2.33 -11.82 -7.41
CA PRO A 47 -2.73 -10.46 -7.07
C PRO A 47 -4.23 -10.28 -7.29
N MET A 48 -4.82 -9.31 -6.59
CA MET A 48 -6.24 -8.97 -6.77
C MET A 48 -6.46 -8.37 -8.17
N LEU A 49 -7.16 -9.10 -9.04
CA LEU A 49 -7.46 -8.70 -10.41
C LEU A 49 -8.78 -7.93 -10.49
N HIS A 50 -8.85 -6.90 -11.33
CA HIS A 50 -10.10 -6.14 -11.50
C HIS A 50 -10.99 -6.79 -12.55
N ALA A 51 -12.15 -7.34 -12.17
CA ALA A 51 -13.01 -8.13 -13.07
C ALA A 51 -13.41 -7.37 -14.35
N GLN A 52 -13.88 -6.12 -14.23
CA GLN A 52 -14.25 -5.30 -15.40
C GLN A 52 -13.08 -5.05 -16.38
N VAL A 53 -11.87 -4.84 -15.86
CA VAL A 53 -10.68 -4.66 -16.70
C VAL A 53 -10.29 -5.99 -17.32
N PHE A 54 -10.34 -7.07 -16.53
CA PHE A 54 -10.09 -8.43 -16.99
C PHE A 54 -11.00 -8.84 -18.14
N VAL A 55 -12.29 -8.51 -18.11
CA VAL A 55 -13.21 -8.80 -19.25
C VAL A 55 -12.83 -7.98 -20.48
N ARG A 56 -12.60 -6.67 -20.32
CA ARG A 56 -12.44 -5.74 -21.44
C ARG A 56 -11.06 -5.80 -22.12
N ASP A 57 -9.99 -6.04 -21.36
CA ASP A 57 -8.62 -5.86 -21.81
C ASP A 57 -7.86 -7.19 -21.87
N ALA A 58 -7.61 -7.68 -23.09
CA ALA A 58 -6.88 -8.92 -23.32
C ALA A 58 -5.41 -8.83 -22.91
N ASN A 59 -4.78 -7.65 -23.00
CA ASN A 59 -3.40 -7.47 -22.56
C ASN A 59 -3.31 -7.55 -21.04
N TYR A 60 -4.26 -6.93 -20.33
CA TYR A 60 -4.35 -7.06 -18.87
C TYR A 60 -4.47 -8.54 -18.44
N ARG A 61 -5.31 -9.34 -19.12
CA ARG A 61 -5.41 -10.79 -18.84
C ARG A 61 -4.10 -11.52 -19.10
N LYS A 62 -3.49 -11.22 -20.25
CA LYS A 62 -2.23 -11.85 -20.67
C LYS A 62 -1.12 -11.60 -19.67
N GLU A 63 -0.94 -10.33 -19.27
CA GLU A 63 0.12 -9.89 -18.36
C GLU A 63 -0.07 -10.35 -16.91
N ASN A 64 -1.30 -10.62 -16.47
CA ASN A 64 -1.58 -10.93 -15.06
C ASN A 64 -1.96 -12.39 -14.79
N LEU A 65 -2.24 -13.19 -15.83
CA LEU A 65 -2.65 -14.59 -15.65
C LEU A 65 -2.16 -15.53 -16.77
N TYR A 66 -2.32 -15.19 -18.05
CA TYR A 66 -2.11 -16.17 -19.12
C TYR A 66 -0.65 -16.43 -19.48
N CYS A 67 0.26 -15.48 -19.24
CA CYS A 67 1.70 -15.72 -19.42
C CYS A 67 2.31 -16.59 -18.31
N ASP A 68 1.58 -16.77 -17.20
CA ASP A 68 2.10 -17.33 -15.95
C ASP A 68 1.63 -18.79 -15.71
N VAL A 69 1.35 -19.55 -16.78
CA VAL A 69 0.93 -20.95 -16.64
C VAL A 69 2.12 -21.81 -16.25
N CYS A 70 2.22 -22.08 -14.95
CA CYS A 70 3.29 -22.86 -14.34
C CYS A 70 2.64 -23.98 -13.51
N PRO A 71 2.76 -25.26 -13.92
CA PRO A 71 2.19 -26.39 -13.17
C PRO A 71 2.65 -26.46 -11.72
N GLU A 72 3.88 -26.03 -11.45
CA GLU A 72 4.49 -25.93 -10.13
C GLU A 72 3.79 -24.90 -9.23
N ASP A 73 3.07 -23.94 -9.82
CA ASP A 73 2.31 -22.93 -9.08
C ASP A 73 0.91 -23.39 -8.64
N ARG A 74 0.60 -24.69 -8.72
CA ARG A 74 -0.69 -25.25 -8.27
C ARG A 74 -0.58 -26.01 -6.93
N PRO A 75 -1.58 -25.91 -6.03
CA PRO A 75 -2.89 -25.29 -6.25
C PRO A 75 -2.88 -23.75 -6.19
N LEU A 76 -3.58 -23.08 -7.12
CA LEU A 76 -3.64 -21.63 -7.27
C LEU A 76 -5.08 -21.12 -7.19
N ILE A 77 -5.31 -20.03 -6.45
CA ILE A 77 -6.61 -19.36 -6.40
C ILE A 77 -6.50 -17.97 -7.05
N VAL A 78 -7.34 -17.69 -8.04
CA VAL A 78 -7.38 -16.39 -8.72
C VAL A 78 -8.37 -15.49 -7.99
N GLN A 79 -7.89 -14.37 -7.47
CA GLN A 79 -8.74 -13.41 -6.76
C GLN A 79 -9.18 -12.25 -7.64
N PHE A 80 -10.49 -11.97 -7.65
CA PHE A 80 -11.07 -10.80 -8.29
C PHE A 80 -11.62 -9.78 -7.30
N CYS A 81 -11.57 -8.50 -7.69
CA CYS A 81 -12.50 -7.49 -7.21
C CYS A 81 -13.57 -7.20 -8.26
N ALA A 82 -14.82 -7.18 -7.82
CA ALA A 82 -15.99 -6.95 -8.64
C ALA A 82 -17.12 -6.40 -7.77
N ASN A 83 -18.16 -5.87 -8.41
CA ASN A 83 -19.39 -5.37 -7.77
C ASN A 83 -20.63 -5.59 -8.64
N ASP A 84 -20.49 -6.34 -9.72
CA ASP A 84 -21.57 -6.72 -10.62
C ASP A 84 -21.51 -8.25 -10.83
N PRO A 85 -22.62 -8.99 -10.63
CA PRO A 85 -22.65 -10.44 -10.77
C PRO A 85 -22.23 -10.94 -12.15
N GLU A 86 -22.71 -10.31 -13.22
CA GLU A 86 -22.47 -10.76 -14.59
C GLU A 86 -21.02 -10.52 -15.00
N VAL A 87 -20.48 -9.34 -14.70
CA VAL A 87 -19.07 -9.01 -14.96
C VAL A 87 -18.15 -9.92 -14.15
N PHE A 88 -18.50 -10.25 -12.90
CA PHE A 88 -17.71 -11.18 -12.09
C PHE A 88 -17.67 -12.56 -12.72
N VAL A 89 -18.81 -13.12 -13.14
CA VAL A 89 -18.87 -14.43 -13.79
C VAL A 89 -18.16 -14.44 -15.12
N GLN A 90 -18.30 -13.39 -15.95
CA GLN A 90 -17.56 -13.29 -17.21
C GLN A 90 -16.05 -13.30 -16.99
N ALA A 91 -15.54 -12.55 -16.01
CA ALA A 91 -14.13 -12.55 -15.67
C ALA A 91 -13.66 -13.92 -15.16
N ALA A 92 -14.47 -14.56 -14.31
CA ALA A 92 -14.17 -15.87 -13.74
C ALA A 92 -14.17 -16.99 -14.79
N LEU A 93 -15.10 -16.97 -15.76
CA LEU A 93 -15.14 -17.91 -16.88
C LEU A 93 -13.87 -17.84 -17.74
N LEU A 94 -13.32 -16.62 -17.91
CA LEU A 94 -12.06 -16.39 -18.63
C LEU A 94 -10.82 -16.86 -17.83
N ALA A 95 -10.94 -17.10 -16.53
CA ALA A 95 -9.82 -17.44 -15.65
C ALA A 95 -9.85 -18.90 -15.14
N GLN A 96 -11.01 -19.56 -15.15
CA GLN A 96 -11.21 -20.86 -14.47
C GLN A 96 -10.24 -21.96 -14.91
N ASP A 97 -9.82 -21.99 -16.17
CA ASP A 97 -8.90 -23.01 -16.69
C ASP A 97 -7.45 -22.82 -16.20
N TYR A 98 -7.14 -21.67 -15.63
CA TYR A 98 -5.81 -21.28 -15.16
C TYR A 98 -5.66 -21.40 -13.63
N CYS A 99 -6.68 -21.86 -12.93
CA CYS A 99 -6.70 -21.90 -11.46
C CYS A 99 -7.51 -23.07 -10.92
N ASP A 100 -7.42 -23.31 -9.62
CA ASP A 100 -8.12 -24.39 -8.90
C ASP A 100 -9.40 -23.87 -8.21
N ALA A 101 -9.49 -22.56 -8.00
CA ALA A 101 -10.70 -21.86 -7.57
C ALA A 101 -10.64 -20.37 -7.90
N ILE A 102 -11.80 -19.73 -7.86
CA ILE A 102 -11.96 -18.28 -8.01
C ILE A 102 -12.34 -17.67 -6.67
N ASP A 103 -11.65 -16.62 -6.24
CA ASP A 103 -11.92 -15.90 -4.99
C ASP A 103 -12.53 -14.53 -5.24
N LEU A 104 -13.56 -14.17 -4.47
CA LEU A 104 -14.09 -12.82 -4.42
C LEU A 104 -13.47 -12.04 -3.25
N ASN A 105 -12.77 -10.94 -3.57
CA ASN A 105 -12.23 -10.03 -2.57
C ASN A 105 -13.35 -9.20 -1.94
N LEU A 106 -13.59 -9.43 -0.65
CA LEU A 106 -14.54 -8.70 0.19
C LEU A 106 -13.84 -8.06 1.40
N GLY A 107 -12.52 -7.85 1.30
CA GLY A 107 -11.66 -7.46 2.41
C GLY A 107 -10.77 -6.25 2.16
N CYS A 108 -10.61 -5.79 0.92
CA CYS A 108 -9.74 -4.66 0.61
C CYS A 108 -10.31 -3.34 1.18
N PRO A 109 -9.60 -2.64 2.10
CA PRO A 109 -10.09 -1.41 2.72
C PRO A 109 -9.51 -0.14 2.05
N GLN A 110 -8.79 -0.30 0.93
CA GLN A 110 -8.04 0.79 0.29
C GLN A 110 -8.98 1.82 -0.35
N MET A 111 -8.51 3.06 -0.49
CA MET A 111 -9.31 4.13 -1.08
C MET A 111 -9.70 3.87 -2.53
N ILE A 112 -8.89 3.10 -3.27
CA ILE A 112 -9.23 2.68 -4.63
C ILE A 112 -10.46 1.76 -4.64
N ALA A 113 -10.55 0.83 -3.68
CA ALA A 113 -11.71 -0.03 -3.48
C ALA A 113 -12.96 0.76 -3.06
N LYS A 114 -12.79 1.82 -2.25
CA LYS A 114 -13.89 2.74 -1.93
C LYS A 114 -14.42 3.43 -3.18
N ARG A 115 -13.52 3.92 -4.04
CA ARG A 115 -13.87 4.66 -5.26
C ARG A 115 -14.50 3.76 -6.33
N GLY A 116 -13.98 2.55 -6.50
CA GLY A 116 -14.52 1.56 -7.41
C GLY A 116 -15.69 0.75 -6.84
N HIS A 117 -16.03 0.97 -5.56
CA HIS A 117 -17.12 0.32 -4.86
C HIS A 117 -17.03 -1.22 -4.91
N TYR A 118 -15.92 -1.76 -4.39
CA TYR A 118 -15.67 -3.20 -4.25
C TYR A 118 -14.90 -3.49 -2.95
N GLY A 119 -14.57 -4.76 -2.68
CA GLY A 119 -13.80 -5.14 -1.49
C GLY A 119 -14.61 -4.99 -0.21
N ALA A 120 -14.01 -4.46 0.85
CA ALA A 120 -14.69 -4.27 2.14
C ALA A 120 -15.85 -3.26 2.10
N PHE A 121 -16.02 -2.55 0.98
CA PHE A 121 -17.12 -1.59 0.81
C PHE A 121 -18.43 -2.23 0.37
N LEU A 122 -18.42 -3.51 -0.03
CA LEU A 122 -19.62 -4.31 -0.31
C LEU A 122 -20.13 -5.07 0.92
N GLN A 123 -19.42 -5.00 2.06
CA GLN A 123 -19.68 -5.85 3.23
C GLN A 123 -21.09 -5.69 3.81
N GLU A 124 -21.76 -4.56 3.58
CA GLU A 124 -23.14 -4.27 4.02
C GLU A 124 -24.20 -4.67 2.96
N GLU A 125 -23.79 -5.00 1.73
CA GLU A 125 -24.70 -5.22 0.59
C GLU A 125 -25.00 -6.70 0.40
N TRP A 126 -25.58 -7.32 1.41
CA TRP A 126 -25.73 -8.78 1.50
C TRP A 126 -26.51 -9.39 0.32
N ALA A 127 -27.53 -8.68 -0.18
CA ALA A 127 -28.30 -9.13 -1.34
C ALA A 127 -27.47 -9.17 -2.62
N LEU A 128 -26.56 -8.20 -2.81
CA LEU A 128 -25.65 -8.18 -3.96
C LEU A 128 -24.63 -9.31 -3.84
N LEU A 129 -24.03 -9.47 -2.66
CA LEU A 129 -23.05 -10.53 -2.40
C LEU A 129 -23.63 -11.92 -2.63
N GLN A 130 -24.85 -12.17 -2.15
CA GLN A 130 -25.55 -13.43 -2.39
C GLN A 130 -25.74 -13.69 -3.90
N LYS A 131 -26.17 -12.69 -4.67
CA LYS A 131 -26.33 -12.82 -6.13
C LYS A 131 -25.01 -13.11 -6.83
N MET A 132 -23.94 -12.40 -6.49
CA MET A 132 -22.62 -12.60 -7.09
C MET A 132 -22.07 -14.01 -6.83
N ILE A 133 -22.15 -14.48 -5.59
CA ILE A 133 -21.60 -15.77 -5.19
C ILE A 133 -22.45 -16.92 -5.74
N LEU A 134 -23.78 -16.81 -5.66
CA LEU A 134 -24.69 -17.83 -6.18
C LEU A 134 -24.52 -18.01 -7.69
N LEU A 135 -24.53 -16.91 -8.45
CA LEU A 135 -24.38 -16.96 -9.90
C LEU A 135 -23.02 -17.57 -10.29
N ALA A 136 -21.94 -17.17 -9.61
CA ALA A 136 -20.62 -17.72 -9.88
C ALA A 136 -20.51 -19.21 -9.46
N HIS A 137 -21.14 -19.60 -8.35
CA HIS A 137 -21.21 -20.99 -7.92
C HIS A 137 -21.90 -21.88 -8.96
N GLU A 138 -23.03 -21.42 -9.53
CA GLU A 138 -23.81 -22.14 -10.53
C GLU A 138 -23.11 -22.22 -11.91
N LYS A 139 -22.40 -21.17 -12.32
CA LYS A 139 -21.87 -21.06 -13.69
C LYS A 139 -20.45 -21.59 -13.87
N LEU A 140 -19.63 -21.61 -12.82
CA LEU A 140 -18.22 -21.99 -12.92
C LEU A 140 -18.00 -23.47 -12.65
N SER A 141 -17.06 -24.07 -13.39
CA SER A 141 -16.64 -25.46 -13.17
C SER A 141 -15.75 -25.62 -11.93
N VAL A 142 -15.06 -24.56 -11.51
CA VAL A 142 -14.22 -24.51 -10.30
C VAL A 142 -14.97 -23.88 -9.11
N PRO A 143 -14.60 -24.23 -7.85
CA PRO A 143 -15.17 -23.64 -6.64
C PRO A 143 -15.01 -22.12 -6.51
N ILE A 144 -15.97 -21.49 -5.81
CA ILE A 144 -15.89 -20.09 -5.39
C ILE A 144 -15.46 -20.00 -3.94
N THR A 145 -14.48 -19.17 -3.65
CA THR A 145 -14.04 -18.82 -2.29
C THR A 145 -14.26 -17.34 -2.03
N CYS A 146 -14.20 -16.94 -0.76
CA CYS A 146 -14.28 -15.53 -0.39
C CYS A 146 -13.21 -15.16 0.63
N LYS A 147 -12.66 -13.95 0.51
CA LYS A 147 -11.79 -13.35 1.52
C LYS A 147 -12.43 -12.11 2.13
N ILE A 148 -12.72 -12.15 3.42
CA ILE A 148 -13.45 -11.09 4.15
C ILE A 148 -12.59 -10.37 5.19
N ARG A 149 -13.07 -9.19 5.60
CA ARG A 149 -12.76 -8.58 6.90
C ARG A 149 -13.96 -8.74 7.83
N VAL A 150 -13.71 -8.62 9.14
CA VAL A 150 -14.74 -8.75 10.17
C VAL A 150 -15.52 -7.44 10.38
N PHE A 151 -16.72 -7.52 10.94
CA PHE A 151 -17.41 -6.39 11.56
C PHE A 151 -16.85 -6.15 12.97
N PRO A 152 -17.14 -5.00 13.61
CA PRO A 152 -16.85 -4.82 15.03
C PRO A 152 -17.56 -5.85 15.92
N GLU A 153 -18.78 -6.25 15.54
CA GLU A 153 -19.58 -7.23 16.25
C GLU A 153 -19.31 -8.65 15.73
N ILE A 154 -19.02 -9.57 16.64
CA ILE A 154 -18.81 -10.99 16.34
C ILE A 154 -20.06 -11.59 15.70
N ASP A 155 -21.24 -11.35 16.26
CA ASP A 155 -22.50 -11.93 15.77
C ASP A 155 -22.83 -11.48 14.34
N LYS A 156 -22.57 -10.21 14.01
CA LYS A 156 -22.76 -9.68 12.66
C LYS A 156 -21.79 -10.35 11.69
N THR A 157 -20.54 -10.56 12.11
CA THR A 157 -19.52 -11.28 11.34
C THR A 157 -19.91 -12.74 11.10
N VAL A 158 -20.46 -13.43 12.10
CA VAL A 158 -20.94 -14.80 11.98
C VAL A 158 -22.10 -14.91 10.99
N LYS A 159 -23.13 -14.06 11.12
CA LYS A 159 -24.27 -14.02 10.18
C LYS A 159 -23.81 -13.73 8.75
N TYR A 160 -22.84 -12.84 8.60
CA TYR A 160 -22.24 -12.54 7.32
C TYR A 160 -21.54 -13.75 6.72
N ALA A 161 -20.71 -14.47 7.49
CA ALA A 161 -20.04 -15.68 7.01
C ALA A 161 -21.02 -16.79 6.59
N GLN A 162 -22.07 -17.03 7.38
CA GLN A 162 -23.12 -18.02 7.07
C GLN A 162 -23.90 -17.64 5.80
N LEU A 163 -24.11 -16.35 5.55
CA LEU A 163 -24.74 -15.88 4.31
C LEU A 163 -23.87 -16.21 3.09
N LEU A 164 -22.55 -15.99 3.17
CA LEU A 164 -21.62 -16.31 2.07
C LEU A 164 -21.57 -17.82 1.82
N GLU A 165 -21.51 -18.63 2.87
CA GLU A 165 -21.58 -20.09 2.77
C GLU A 165 -22.87 -20.55 2.09
N LYS A 166 -24.03 -20.08 2.57
CA LYS A 166 -25.34 -20.42 1.99
C LYS A 166 -25.47 -20.01 0.53
N ALA A 167 -24.79 -18.94 0.11
CA ALA A 167 -24.77 -18.49 -1.27
C ALA A 167 -23.91 -19.38 -2.19
N GLY A 168 -23.10 -20.29 -1.66
CA GLY A 168 -22.28 -21.22 -2.45
C GLY A 168 -20.77 -21.04 -2.30
N CYS A 169 -20.30 -20.21 -1.36
CA CYS A 169 -18.88 -20.14 -1.00
C CYS A 169 -18.39 -21.49 -0.45
N GLN A 170 -17.26 -21.98 -0.95
CA GLN A 170 -16.72 -23.31 -0.64
C GLN A 170 -15.52 -23.27 0.31
N LEU A 171 -14.93 -22.10 0.52
CA LEU A 171 -13.87 -21.85 1.49
C LEU A 171 -13.85 -20.37 1.86
N LEU A 172 -13.72 -20.06 3.15
CA LEU A 172 -13.74 -18.68 3.64
C LEU A 172 -12.41 -18.29 4.29
N THR A 173 -11.75 -17.25 3.78
CA THR A 173 -10.61 -16.64 4.45
C THR A 173 -11.07 -15.42 5.27
N VAL A 174 -10.80 -15.42 6.57
CA VAL A 174 -11.22 -14.36 7.50
C VAL A 174 -10.00 -13.57 7.97
N HIS A 175 -9.91 -12.31 7.57
CA HIS A 175 -8.96 -11.38 8.16
C HIS A 175 -9.55 -10.73 9.41
N GLY A 176 -8.99 -11.03 10.58
CA GLY A 176 -9.53 -10.65 11.90
C GLY A 176 -9.54 -9.16 12.23
N ARG A 177 -9.35 -8.26 11.25
CA ARG A 177 -9.46 -6.81 11.45
C ARG A 177 -10.62 -6.23 10.67
N THR A 178 -11.25 -5.19 11.21
CA THR A 178 -12.29 -4.41 10.54
C THR A 178 -11.75 -3.63 9.35
N LYS A 179 -12.63 -3.07 8.53
CA LYS A 179 -12.27 -2.21 7.39
C LYS A 179 -11.51 -0.95 7.82
N GLU A 180 -11.80 -0.42 9.00
CA GLU A 180 -11.22 0.80 9.57
C GLU A 180 -9.80 0.56 10.10
N GLN A 181 -9.51 -0.67 10.54
CA GLN A 181 -8.21 -1.12 11.02
C GLN A 181 -7.22 -1.32 9.86
N LYS A 182 -6.64 -0.21 9.38
CA LYS A 182 -5.67 -0.18 8.27
C LYS A 182 -4.55 0.83 8.47
N GLY A 183 -3.43 0.62 7.78
CA GLY A 183 -2.29 1.52 7.84
C GLY A 183 -1.76 1.66 9.27
N PRO A 184 -1.50 2.88 9.77
CA PRO A 184 -1.11 3.12 11.16
C PRO A 184 -2.13 2.63 12.21
N LEU A 185 -3.40 2.49 11.84
CA LEU A 185 -4.49 2.06 12.72
C LEU A 185 -4.77 0.56 12.62
N ALA A 186 -3.86 -0.24 12.06
CA ALA A 186 -4.11 -1.66 11.82
C ALA A 186 -4.37 -2.44 13.12
N GLY A 187 -3.62 -2.18 14.19
CA GLY A 187 -3.75 -2.92 15.44
C GLY A 187 -3.60 -4.45 15.27
N VAL A 188 -4.12 -5.20 16.25
CA VAL A 188 -4.10 -6.66 16.28
C VAL A 188 -5.38 -7.23 15.66
N ALA A 189 -5.25 -8.31 14.89
CA ALA A 189 -6.35 -9.09 14.34
C ALA A 189 -7.01 -9.92 15.44
N SER A 190 -8.33 -9.84 15.54
CA SER A 190 -9.13 -10.58 16.50
C SER A 190 -9.26 -12.05 16.07
N TRP A 191 -8.52 -12.92 16.74
CA TRP A 191 -8.68 -14.37 16.60
C TRP A 191 -10.00 -14.87 17.20
N GLU A 192 -10.62 -14.13 18.11
CA GLU A 192 -11.97 -14.44 18.63
C GLU A 192 -13.04 -14.37 17.53
N HIS A 193 -13.00 -13.35 16.66
CA HIS A 193 -13.89 -13.29 15.51
C HIS A 193 -13.69 -14.48 14.57
N ILE A 194 -12.42 -14.82 14.29
CA ILE A 194 -12.07 -15.94 13.41
C ILE A 194 -12.57 -17.27 13.99
N LYS A 195 -12.36 -17.49 15.29
CA LYS A 195 -12.84 -18.67 16.02
C LYS A 195 -14.36 -18.79 16.00
N ALA A 196 -15.07 -17.68 16.21
CA ALA A 196 -16.53 -17.64 16.15
C ALA A 196 -17.05 -18.02 14.75
N VAL A 197 -16.44 -17.45 13.69
CA VAL A 197 -16.78 -17.82 12.31
C VAL A 197 -16.49 -19.29 12.04
N ARG A 198 -15.30 -19.79 12.42
CA ARG A 198 -14.94 -21.20 12.23
C ARG A 198 -15.96 -22.15 12.88
N LYS A 199 -16.48 -21.84 14.06
CA LYS A 199 -17.49 -22.66 14.73
C LYS A 199 -18.87 -22.64 14.04
N ALA A 200 -19.17 -21.57 13.30
CA ALA A 200 -20.52 -21.31 12.80
C ALA A 200 -20.76 -21.74 11.35
N VAL A 201 -19.70 -22.03 10.59
CA VAL A 201 -19.77 -22.50 9.19
C VAL A 201 -19.27 -23.94 9.06
N SER A 202 -19.75 -24.64 8.03
CA SER A 202 -19.44 -26.04 7.70
C SER A 202 -18.43 -26.19 6.56
N ILE A 203 -17.97 -25.09 5.97
CA ILE A 203 -16.87 -25.05 4.99
C ILE A 203 -15.50 -24.83 5.65
N PRO A 204 -14.39 -25.17 4.97
CA PRO A 204 -13.05 -24.78 5.41
C PRO A 204 -12.92 -23.28 5.63
N VAL A 205 -12.12 -22.92 6.64
CA VAL A 205 -11.90 -21.54 7.07
C VAL A 205 -10.40 -21.34 7.24
N PHE A 206 -9.89 -20.27 6.65
CA PHE A 206 -8.51 -19.82 6.83
C PHE A 206 -8.44 -18.54 7.65
N ALA A 207 -7.49 -18.48 8.58
CA ALA A 207 -7.20 -17.26 9.35
C ALA A 207 -6.24 -16.35 8.59
N ASN A 208 -6.39 -15.04 8.76
CA ASN A 208 -5.43 -14.06 8.24
C ASN A 208 -5.28 -12.87 9.20
N GLY A 209 -4.05 -12.35 9.30
CA GLY A 209 -3.71 -11.17 10.10
C GLY A 209 -2.83 -11.50 11.29
N ASN A 210 -1.76 -10.69 11.46
CA ASN A 210 -0.75 -10.83 12.51
C ASN A 210 0.05 -12.15 12.49
N ILE A 211 0.26 -12.73 11.30
CA ILE A 211 1.11 -13.92 11.10
C ILE A 211 2.47 -13.47 10.57
N GLN A 212 3.51 -13.58 11.40
CA GLN A 212 4.86 -13.08 11.14
C GLN A 212 5.92 -14.18 11.25
N TYR A 213 5.65 -15.22 12.02
CA TYR A 213 6.51 -16.39 12.22
C TYR A 213 5.71 -17.70 12.06
N LEU A 214 6.42 -18.83 11.91
CA LEU A 214 5.79 -20.15 11.95
C LEU A 214 5.05 -20.41 13.27
N SER A 215 5.60 -19.95 14.40
CA SER A 215 4.93 -20.07 15.71
C SER A 215 3.58 -19.36 15.75
N ASP A 216 3.43 -18.22 15.03
CA ASP A 216 2.14 -17.53 14.95
C ASP A 216 1.11 -18.36 14.17
N VAL A 217 1.56 -19.13 13.17
CA VAL A 217 0.71 -20.06 12.42
C VAL A 217 0.19 -21.15 13.35
N GLU A 218 1.09 -21.82 14.08
CA GLU A 218 0.77 -22.88 15.01
C GLU A 218 -0.18 -22.40 16.12
N GLU A 219 0.13 -21.26 16.74
CA GLU A 219 -0.68 -20.65 17.78
C GLU A 219 -2.07 -20.24 17.25
N CYS A 220 -2.13 -19.66 16.05
CA CYS A 220 -3.40 -19.28 15.44
C CYS A 220 -4.29 -20.49 15.18
N MET A 221 -3.73 -21.57 14.62
CA MET A 221 -4.45 -22.82 14.38
C MET A 221 -4.95 -23.43 15.69
N GLN A 222 -4.09 -23.49 16.71
CA GLN A 222 -4.44 -24.04 18.03
C GLN A 222 -5.59 -23.25 18.68
N LYS A 223 -5.52 -21.91 18.68
CA LYS A 223 -6.51 -21.07 19.36
C LYS A 223 -7.86 -20.99 18.65
N THR A 224 -7.85 -21.03 17.32
CA THR A 224 -9.04 -20.77 16.49
C THR A 224 -9.66 -22.03 15.89
N GLY A 225 -8.91 -23.12 15.73
CA GLY A 225 -9.36 -24.35 15.08
C GLY A 225 -9.57 -24.21 13.57
N VAL A 226 -8.97 -23.20 12.93
CA VAL A 226 -8.99 -23.02 11.48
C VAL A 226 -8.21 -24.11 10.76
N HIS A 227 -8.52 -24.29 9.47
CA HIS A 227 -7.93 -25.33 8.64
C HIS A 227 -6.67 -24.86 7.91
N GLY A 228 -6.32 -23.58 8.02
CA GLY A 228 -5.13 -23.02 7.40
C GLY A 228 -4.96 -21.57 7.80
N VAL A 229 -3.75 -21.06 7.61
CA VAL A 229 -3.33 -19.73 8.01
C VAL A 229 -2.66 -19.06 6.83
N MET A 230 -3.12 -17.85 6.57
CA MET A 230 -2.65 -17.03 5.48
C MET A 230 -1.72 -15.92 5.99
N SER A 231 -0.51 -15.87 5.44
CA SER A 231 0.46 -14.79 5.69
C SER A 231 0.56 -13.84 4.49
N ALA A 232 0.78 -12.56 4.78
CA ALA A 232 0.94 -11.50 3.78
C ALA A 232 2.27 -10.78 4.04
N GLU A 233 2.23 -9.69 4.82
CA GLU A 233 3.43 -8.90 5.19
C GLU A 233 4.54 -9.77 5.82
N GLY A 234 4.21 -10.77 6.65
CA GLY A 234 5.22 -11.67 7.22
C GLY A 234 6.01 -12.42 6.14
N ASN A 235 5.32 -12.96 5.13
CA ASN A 235 5.95 -13.64 4.00
C ASN A 235 6.77 -12.67 3.12
N LEU A 236 6.33 -11.41 2.94
CA LEU A 236 7.10 -10.39 2.20
C LEU A 236 8.41 -9.99 2.89
N HIS A 237 8.46 -10.09 4.21
CA HIS A 237 9.66 -9.83 5.01
C HIS A 237 10.53 -11.08 5.22
N ASN A 238 9.94 -12.27 5.11
CA ASN A 238 10.63 -13.54 5.18
C ASN A 238 9.89 -14.61 4.33
N PRO A 239 10.34 -14.88 3.09
CA PRO A 239 9.76 -15.93 2.26
C PRO A 239 9.82 -17.32 2.91
N ALA A 240 10.85 -17.56 3.75
CA ALA A 240 11.06 -18.79 4.51
C ALA A 240 10.22 -18.95 5.78
N LEU A 241 9.18 -18.11 5.95
CA LEU A 241 8.29 -18.11 7.11
C LEU A 241 7.70 -19.50 7.39
N PHE A 242 7.23 -20.21 6.36
CA PHE A 242 6.55 -21.50 6.55
C PHE A 242 7.50 -22.68 6.83
N GLU A 243 8.80 -22.50 6.63
CA GLU A 243 9.82 -23.45 7.08
C GLU A 243 10.31 -23.17 8.51
N GLY A 244 9.91 -22.04 9.10
CA GLY A 244 10.41 -21.60 10.40
C GLY A 244 11.87 -21.14 10.39
N ARG A 245 12.43 -20.85 9.21
CA ARG A 245 13.80 -20.33 9.06
C ARG A 245 13.83 -18.81 8.97
N ASN A 246 14.93 -18.22 9.40
CA ASN A 246 15.25 -16.80 9.19
C ASN A 246 16.59 -16.71 8.45
N PRO A 247 16.59 -16.90 7.11
CA PRO A 247 17.81 -16.85 6.31
C PRO A 247 18.37 -15.43 6.22
N VAL A 248 19.58 -15.32 5.66
CA VAL A 248 20.15 -14.01 5.33
C VAL A 248 19.44 -13.40 4.12
N VAL A 249 19.28 -12.08 4.12
CA VAL A 249 18.42 -11.40 3.13
C VAL A 249 18.92 -11.53 1.68
N TRP A 250 20.24 -11.67 1.46
CA TRP A 250 20.79 -11.83 0.11
C TRP A 250 20.58 -13.25 -0.44
N GLU A 251 20.48 -14.28 0.39
CA GLU A 251 20.18 -15.66 -0.05
C GLU A 251 18.79 -15.71 -0.70
N MET A 252 17.78 -15.18 -0.01
CA MET A 252 16.42 -15.06 -0.53
C MET A 252 16.34 -14.14 -1.76
N THR A 253 17.22 -13.15 -1.84
CA THR A 253 17.27 -12.26 -2.99
C THR A 253 17.87 -12.93 -4.21
N GLU A 254 18.99 -13.64 -4.04
CA GLU A 254 19.66 -14.39 -5.11
C GLU A 254 18.68 -15.38 -5.74
N GLU A 255 17.99 -16.19 -4.92
CA GLU A 255 16.98 -17.13 -5.39
C GLU A 255 15.80 -16.43 -6.08
N TYR A 256 15.27 -15.35 -5.49
CA TYR A 256 14.19 -14.60 -6.11
C TYR A 256 14.59 -14.02 -7.48
N LEU A 257 15.81 -13.49 -7.61
CA LEU A 257 16.31 -12.94 -8.88
C LEU A 257 16.50 -14.04 -9.93
N GLU A 258 16.92 -15.24 -9.54
CA GLU A 258 16.99 -16.42 -10.43
C GLU A 258 15.60 -16.82 -10.94
N ILE A 259 14.59 -16.84 -10.06
CA ILE A 259 13.21 -17.11 -10.45
C ILE A 259 12.69 -16.00 -11.37
N VAL A 260 12.96 -14.72 -11.08
CA VAL A 260 12.56 -13.59 -11.94
C VAL A 260 13.25 -13.65 -13.30
N HIS A 261 14.47 -14.18 -13.38
CA HIS A 261 15.14 -14.40 -14.67
C HIS A 261 14.39 -15.44 -15.52
N GLN A 262 13.89 -16.51 -14.89
CA GLN A 262 13.11 -17.56 -15.57
C GLN A 262 11.66 -17.14 -15.87
N TYR A 263 11.06 -16.39 -14.95
CA TYR A 263 9.68 -15.91 -14.99
C TYR A 263 9.64 -14.38 -14.84
N PRO A 264 9.92 -13.63 -15.93
CA PRO A 264 10.07 -12.18 -15.87
C PRO A 264 8.81 -11.48 -15.37
N CYS A 265 9.00 -10.56 -14.43
CA CYS A 265 7.96 -9.66 -13.94
C CYS A 265 8.42 -8.19 -14.02
N PRO A 266 7.49 -7.22 -13.92
CA PRO A 266 7.85 -5.80 -13.87
C PRO A 266 8.90 -5.50 -12.79
N LEU A 267 9.94 -4.74 -13.15
CA LEU A 267 11.01 -4.35 -12.22
C LEU A 267 10.49 -3.57 -10.99
N SER A 268 9.30 -2.96 -11.09
CA SER A 268 8.61 -2.37 -9.95
C SER A 268 8.27 -3.38 -8.85
N TYR A 269 7.91 -4.60 -9.22
CA TYR A 269 7.56 -5.68 -8.28
C TYR A 269 8.83 -6.14 -7.58
N VAL A 270 9.87 -6.46 -8.35
CA VAL A 270 11.18 -6.85 -7.82
C VAL A 270 11.69 -5.83 -6.79
N ARG A 271 11.68 -4.55 -7.15
CA ARG A 271 12.11 -3.48 -6.25
C ARG A 271 11.23 -3.37 -5.00
N ALA A 272 9.91 -3.53 -5.13
CA ALA A 272 8.99 -3.46 -4.01
C ALA A 272 9.24 -4.59 -3.01
N HIS A 273 9.50 -5.80 -3.49
CA HIS A 273 9.87 -6.96 -2.69
C HIS A 273 11.20 -6.74 -1.95
N LEU A 274 12.24 -6.28 -2.64
CA LEU A 274 13.53 -6.02 -2.00
C LEU A 274 13.47 -4.89 -0.96
N PHE A 275 12.61 -3.88 -1.14
CA PHE A 275 12.37 -2.88 -0.08
C PHE A 275 11.74 -3.46 1.19
N LYS A 276 11.01 -4.59 1.08
CA LYS A 276 10.42 -5.30 2.21
C LYS A 276 11.43 -6.25 2.83
N LEU A 277 12.01 -7.13 2.02
CA LEU A 277 13.00 -8.12 2.43
C LEU A 277 14.20 -7.44 3.12
N TRP A 278 14.70 -6.33 2.57
CA TRP A 278 15.86 -5.61 3.10
C TRP A 278 15.48 -4.47 4.04
N HIS A 279 14.24 -4.42 4.55
CA HIS A 279 13.73 -3.24 5.26
C HIS A 279 14.69 -2.74 6.36
N HIS A 280 15.19 -3.65 7.19
CA HIS A 280 16.10 -3.35 8.29
C HIS A 280 17.51 -3.04 7.79
N THR A 281 18.04 -3.82 6.84
CA THR A 281 19.35 -3.59 6.22
C THR A 281 19.44 -2.20 5.58
N LEU A 282 18.38 -1.75 4.91
CA LEU A 282 18.30 -0.44 4.27
C LEU A 282 18.17 0.73 5.25
N GLN A 283 17.82 0.48 6.52
CA GLN A 283 17.90 1.52 7.57
C GLN A 283 19.35 1.75 8.00
N VAL A 284 20.18 0.71 7.96
CA VAL A 284 21.61 0.78 8.27
C VAL A 284 22.39 1.37 7.09
N TYR A 285 22.19 0.81 5.89
CA TYR A 285 22.87 1.26 4.67
C TYR A 285 21.95 2.12 3.80
N GLN A 286 21.77 3.38 4.19
CA GLN A 286 20.88 4.32 3.47
C GLN A 286 21.30 4.56 2.01
N GLN A 287 22.60 4.44 1.70
CA GLN A 287 23.11 4.52 0.34
C GLN A 287 22.48 3.44 -0.58
N LEU A 288 22.47 2.18 -0.12
CA LEU A 288 21.91 1.05 -0.90
C LEU A 288 20.42 1.26 -1.18
N ARG A 289 19.71 1.95 -0.29
CA ARG A 289 18.30 2.31 -0.49
C ARG A 289 18.12 3.19 -1.70
N GLU A 290 19.01 4.18 -1.87
CA GLU A 290 18.98 5.07 -3.03
C GLU A 290 19.40 4.35 -4.31
N GLU A 291 20.39 3.47 -4.24
CA GLU A 291 20.89 2.71 -5.39
C GLU A 291 19.83 1.73 -5.90
N LEU A 292 19.20 0.96 -5.01
CA LEU A 292 18.05 0.11 -5.34
C LEU A 292 16.91 0.92 -5.97
N ALA A 293 16.65 2.13 -5.48
CA ALA A 293 15.64 3.02 -6.06
C ALA A 293 16.00 3.49 -7.48
N LYS A 294 17.30 3.69 -7.76
CA LYS A 294 17.82 4.17 -9.05
C LYS A 294 18.04 3.05 -10.07
N ALA A 295 18.17 1.79 -9.63
CA ALA A 295 18.39 0.63 -10.49
C ALA A 295 17.27 0.46 -11.53
N LYS A 296 17.66 0.28 -12.81
CA LYS A 296 16.76 0.22 -13.98
C LYS A 296 16.77 -1.13 -14.70
N THR A 297 17.64 -2.04 -14.30
CA THR A 297 17.79 -3.38 -14.88
C THR A 297 17.84 -4.41 -13.77
N LEU A 298 17.55 -5.67 -14.10
CA LEU A 298 17.70 -6.77 -13.15
C LEU A 298 19.16 -6.93 -12.71
N GLU A 299 20.10 -6.80 -13.64
CA GLU A 299 21.54 -6.82 -13.33
C GLU A 299 21.94 -5.70 -12.37
N GLY A 300 21.44 -4.48 -12.57
CA GLY A 300 21.71 -3.38 -11.66
C GLY A 300 21.10 -3.57 -10.27
N ILE A 301 20.05 -4.38 -10.13
CA ILE A 301 19.54 -4.80 -8.82
C ILE A 301 20.45 -5.88 -8.22
N ALA A 302 20.92 -6.83 -9.02
CA ALA A 302 21.87 -7.85 -8.61
C ALA A 302 23.21 -7.24 -8.12
N ASP A 303 23.69 -6.18 -8.78
CA ASP A 303 24.83 -5.36 -8.34
C ASP A 303 24.64 -4.81 -6.92
N VAL A 304 23.47 -4.22 -6.65
CA VAL A 304 23.15 -3.67 -5.32
C VAL A 304 23.08 -4.80 -4.28
N ASN A 305 22.56 -5.98 -4.64
CA ASN A 305 22.57 -7.15 -3.76
C ASN A 305 23.99 -7.64 -3.46
N ARG A 306 24.90 -7.62 -4.45
CA ARG A 306 26.32 -7.95 -4.25
C ARG A 306 27.00 -6.98 -3.28
N ASP A 307 26.78 -5.66 -3.42
CA ASP A 307 27.32 -4.66 -2.48
C ASP A 307 26.72 -4.83 -1.07
N LEU A 308 25.41 -5.08 -0.97
CA LEU A 308 24.75 -5.39 0.29
C LEU A 308 25.40 -6.59 0.99
N LYS A 309 25.59 -7.70 0.26
CA LYS A 309 26.20 -8.93 0.77
C LYS A 309 27.61 -8.68 1.29
N LEU A 310 28.45 -7.99 0.52
CA LEU A 310 29.83 -7.67 0.92
C LEU A 310 29.87 -6.86 2.23
N ARG A 311 29.07 -5.79 2.32
CA ARG A 311 29.02 -4.95 3.53
C ARG A 311 28.53 -5.72 4.76
N CYS A 312 27.52 -6.57 4.60
CA CYS A 312 27.05 -7.41 5.69
C CYS A 312 28.11 -8.44 6.09
N GLN A 313 28.83 -9.06 5.14
CA GLN A 313 29.90 -10.01 5.43
C GLN A 313 31.07 -9.35 6.17
N GLU A 314 31.43 -8.12 5.82
CA GLU A 314 32.41 -7.32 6.55
C GLU A 314 31.94 -7.00 7.98
N GLU A 315 30.66 -6.64 8.18
CA GLU A 315 30.11 -6.40 9.52
C GLU A 315 30.12 -7.69 10.36
N ILE A 316 29.76 -8.84 9.77
CA ILE A 316 29.82 -10.15 10.43
C ILE A 316 31.25 -10.52 10.82
N ALA A 317 32.23 -10.30 9.93
CA ALA A 317 33.64 -10.62 10.20
C ALA A 317 34.25 -9.76 11.31
N ASN A 318 33.78 -8.52 11.46
CA ASN A 318 34.23 -7.58 12.50
C ASN A 318 33.42 -7.69 13.80
N GLN A 319 32.39 -8.55 13.82
CA GLN A 319 31.50 -8.68 14.97
C GLN A 319 32.24 -9.29 16.17
N LYS A 320 32.04 -8.69 17.35
CA LYS A 320 32.59 -9.25 18.59
C LYS A 320 31.69 -10.36 19.14
N GLU A 321 32.30 -11.35 19.76
CA GLU A 321 31.56 -12.42 20.44
C GLU A 321 30.58 -11.83 21.49
N GLY A 322 29.32 -12.26 21.44
CA GLY A 322 28.26 -11.77 22.32
C GLY A 322 27.66 -10.41 21.94
N GLU A 323 28.08 -9.79 20.84
CA GLU A 323 27.43 -8.59 20.31
C GLU A 323 25.95 -8.87 20.01
N LYS A 324 25.08 -7.90 20.32
CA LYS A 324 23.63 -8.03 20.16
C LYS A 324 23.14 -7.20 18.96
N PRO A 325 22.01 -7.58 18.34
CA PRO A 325 21.41 -6.77 17.30
C PRO A 325 21.13 -5.33 17.76
N LYS A 326 21.44 -4.35 16.89
CA LYS A 326 21.20 -2.93 17.15
C LYS A 326 19.71 -2.60 17.02
N GLY A 327 19.26 -1.52 17.67
CA GLY A 327 17.92 -0.97 17.47
C GLY A 327 16.77 -1.79 18.07
N GLY A 328 17.05 -2.73 18.97
CA GLY A 328 16.01 -3.57 19.60
C GLY A 328 15.43 -4.63 18.66
N LEU A 329 16.11 -4.94 17.56
CA LEU A 329 15.72 -6.01 16.64
C LEU A 329 15.93 -7.38 17.28
N PRO A 330 15.05 -8.37 17.01
CA PRO A 330 15.26 -9.75 17.47
C PRO A 330 16.46 -10.41 16.79
N PHE A 331 16.76 -10.04 15.54
CA PHE A 331 17.88 -10.57 14.76
C PHE A 331 18.72 -9.43 14.16
N PHE A 332 19.95 -9.74 13.77
CA PHE A 332 20.78 -8.78 13.03
C PHE A 332 20.09 -8.32 11.75
N HIS A 333 20.36 -7.09 11.33
CA HIS A 333 19.62 -6.43 10.25
C HIS A 333 19.70 -7.15 8.89
N TRP A 334 20.70 -8.02 8.70
CA TRP A 334 20.88 -8.87 7.52
C TRP A 334 20.13 -10.21 7.57
N ILE A 335 19.43 -10.50 8.66
CA ILE A 335 18.59 -11.69 8.82
C ILE A 335 17.14 -11.31 8.50
N CYS A 336 16.50 -12.11 7.65
CA CYS A 336 15.08 -11.99 7.33
C CYS A 336 14.26 -12.00 8.63
N GLN A 337 13.53 -10.93 8.88
CA GLN A 337 12.75 -10.79 10.10
C GLN A 337 11.56 -9.83 9.88
N PRO A 338 10.46 -10.01 10.63
CA PRO A 338 9.27 -9.20 10.48
C PRO A 338 9.49 -7.70 10.66
N TYR A 339 8.61 -6.92 10.04
CA TYR A 339 8.46 -5.50 10.31
C TYR A 339 7.13 -5.25 11.02
N VAL A 340 7.23 -4.83 12.28
CA VAL A 340 6.07 -4.35 13.03
C VAL A 340 5.92 -2.85 12.79
N ARG A 341 4.85 -2.48 12.09
CA ARG A 341 4.54 -1.06 11.86
C ARG A 341 4.32 -0.37 13.21
N PRO A 342 5.01 0.75 13.50
CA PRO A 342 4.73 1.54 14.67
C PRO A 342 3.27 1.97 14.72
N GLY A 343 2.67 1.90 15.91
CA GLY A 343 1.33 2.44 16.14
C GLY A 343 1.27 3.96 15.90
N PRO A 344 0.08 4.56 15.87
CA PRO A 344 -0.04 6.01 15.90
C PRO A 344 0.70 6.49 17.14
N LYS A 345 1.70 7.36 16.99
CA LYS A 345 2.30 8.03 18.15
C LYS A 345 1.17 8.75 18.87
N GLU A 346 0.82 8.33 20.08
CA GLU A 346 0.17 9.23 21.01
C GLU A 346 1.11 10.44 21.13
N MET A 347 0.58 11.64 20.98
CA MET A 347 1.34 12.85 21.28
C MET A 347 1.56 12.88 22.80
N CYS A 348 2.51 12.08 23.30
CA CYS A 348 3.00 12.21 24.66
C CYS A 348 3.69 13.57 24.76
N LYS A 349 3.06 14.45 25.54
CA LYS A 349 3.65 15.68 26.05
C LYS A 349 4.71 15.29 27.07
N GLU A 350 5.93 15.04 26.61
CA GLU A 350 7.10 15.23 27.48
C GLU A 350 7.47 16.71 27.40
N ASN A 351 7.00 17.46 28.38
CA ASN A 351 7.40 18.84 28.62
C ASN A 351 8.85 18.85 29.11
N GLY A 352 9.79 18.90 28.17
CA GLY A 352 11.08 19.57 28.38
C GLY A 352 10.90 21.05 28.10
N THR A 353 11.17 21.88 29.11
CA THR A 353 11.12 23.35 29.09
C THR A 353 11.86 23.96 27.90
N SER A 354 11.13 24.57 26.97
CA SER A 354 11.51 25.83 26.30
C SER A 354 10.33 26.33 25.45
N GLY A 355 9.96 27.59 25.67
CA GLY A 355 8.75 28.19 25.12
C GLY A 355 8.78 28.45 23.62
N SER A 356 7.64 28.25 22.97
CA SER A 356 7.14 29.14 21.91
C SER A 356 5.67 28.82 21.65
N GLU A 357 4.84 29.86 21.72
CA GLU A 357 3.40 29.81 21.49
C GLU A 357 3.08 29.50 20.02
N GLY A 358 2.15 28.58 19.78
CA GLY A 358 1.68 28.21 18.46
C GLY A 358 0.34 27.50 18.50
N GLY A 359 -0.71 28.21 18.08
CA GLY A 359 -2.12 27.87 18.29
C GLY A 359 -2.59 26.48 17.86
N MET A 360 -3.26 25.81 18.80
CA MET A 360 -4.00 24.57 18.67
C MET A 360 -5.20 24.72 17.70
N ARG A 361 -5.31 23.87 16.68
CA ARG A 361 -6.58 23.64 15.96
C ARG A 361 -6.95 22.16 15.98
N GLY A 362 -7.79 21.80 16.95
CA GLY A 362 -8.39 20.49 17.07
C GLY A 362 -9.29 20.15 15.88
N LYS A 363 -9.14 18.93 15.35
CA LYS A 363 -10.13 18.32 14.45
C LYS A 363 -11.27 17.77 15.32
N ARG A 364 -12.45 18.38 15.23
CA ARG A 364 -13.69 17.75 15.72
C ARG A 364 -14.29 16.87 14.63
N ALA A 365 -14.64 15.65 15.00
CA ALA A 365 -15.57 14.80 14.29
C ALA A 365 -16.95 15.48 14.24
N LEU A 366 -17.68 15.30 13.15
CA LEU A 366 -19.10 15.62 13.06
C LEU A 366 -19.79 14.51 12.27
N GLU A 367 -20.81 13.95 12.89
CA GLU A 367 -21.77 12.98 12.38
C GLU A 367 -22.59 13.60 11.23
N ASP A 368 -22.95 12.78 10.24
CA ASP A 368 -23.80 13.16 9.11
C ASP A 368 -25.24 12.77 9.43
N GLU A 369 -26.15 13.74 9.50
CA GLU A 369 -27.58 13.53 9.25
C GLU A 369 -27.91 14.09 7.86
N ASP A 370 -28.65 13.26 7.12
CA ASP A 370 -29.18 13.49 5.79
C ASP A 370 -30.46 14.32 5.88
N ASP A 371 -30.59 15.38 5.08
CA ASP A 371 -31.92 15.84 4.69
C ASP A 371 -31.91 16.62 3.37
N GLY A 372 -32.86 16.29 2.50
CA GLY A 372 -33.02 16.82 1.17
C GLY A 372 -33.67 18.19 1.16
N ASN A 373 -32.97 19.20 0.63
CA ASN A 373 -33.62 20.40 0.11
C ASN A 373 -32.75 21.11 -0.96
N THR A 374 -33.34 21.39 -2.11
CA THR A 374 -32.74 22.09 -3.26
C THR A 374 -32.70 23.60 -3.04
N ASP A 375 -31.90 24.09 -2.10
CA ASP A 375 -31.31 25.44 -2.19
C ASP A 375 -30.13 25.69 -1.22
N ILE A 376 -29.33 24.65 -0.95
CA ILE A 376 -28.23 24.74 0.03
C ILE A 376 -26.89 24.79 -0.69
N LEU A 377 -26.14 25.89 -0.49
CA LEU A 377 -24.75 26.00 -0.91
C LEU A 377 -23.95 24.78 -0.42
N SER A 378 -23.25 24.07 -1.32
CA SER A 378 -22.50 22.87 -0.92
C SER A 378 -21.51 23.13 0.23
N LYS A 379 -21.19 22.08 1.02
CA LYS A 379 -20.26 22.14 2.18
C LYS A 379 -18.94 22.89 1.86
N ASN A 380 -18.48 22.85 0.61
CA ASN A 380 -17.30 23.60 0.13
C ASN A 380 -17.56 25.09 -0.16
N LYS A 381 -18.74 25.46 -0.66
CA LYS A 381 -19.15 26.85 -0.86
C LYS A 381 -19.40 27.54 0.49
N GLN A 382 -20.00 26.84 1.46
CA GLN A 382 -20.17 27.33 2.83
C GLN A 382 -18.82 27.64 3.50
N LYS A 383 -17.84 26.72 3.43
CA LYS A 383 -16.47 26.95 3.92
C LYS A 383 -15.78 28.14 3.25
N LYS A 384 -16.07 28.41 1.98
CA LYS A 384 -15.52 29.56 1.25
C LYS A 384 -16.20 30.89 1.64
N LYS A 385 -17.50 30.87 1.97
CA LYS A 385 -18.24 32.04 2.46
C LYS A 385 -17.83 32.40 3.90
N LEU A 386 -17.60 31.40 4.74
CA LEU A 386 -17.05 31.60 6.09
C LEU A 386 -15.67 32.26 6.08
N ARG A 387 -14.86 32.02 5.04
CA ARG A 387 -13.54 32.66 4.87
C ARG A 387 -13.59 34.02 4.18
N ASN A 388 -14.66 34.32 3.47
CA ASN A 388 -14.88 35.61 2.82
C ASN A 388 -16.39 35.86 2.72
N PRO A 389 -16.97 36.60 3.69
CA PRO A 389 -18.42 36.80 3.79
C PRO A 389 -19.04 37.43 2.54
N ASN A 390 -18.26 38.24 1.81
CA ASN A 390 -18.68 38.97 0.61
C ASN A 390 -18.60 38.12 -0.67
N LYS A 391 -18.23 36.84 -0.58
CA LYS A 391 -18.07 35.96 -1.74
C LYS A 391 -19.44 35.52 -2.29
N ARG A 392 -19.84 36.07 -3.45
CA ARG A 392 -21.04 35.68 -4.20
C ARG A 392 -20.80 34.38 -4.98
N PHE A 393 -21.76 33.45 -4.94
CA PHE A 393 -21.69 32.14 -5.62
C PHE A 393 -22.66 32.03 -6.80
N ASP A 394 -23.02 33.18 -7.37
CA ASP A 394 -23.86 33.29 -8.55
C ASP A 394 -23.17 32.60 -9.74
N PRO A 395 -23.78 31.57 -10.35
CA PRO A 395 -23.24 30.90 -11.53
C PRO A 395 -23.00 31.83 -12.73
N SER A 396 -23.73 32.95 -12.80
CA SER A 396 -23.61 33.95 -13.87
C SER A 396 -22.39 34.87 -13.72
N LEU A 397 -21.77 34.93 -12.53
CA LEU A 397 -20.62 35.80 -12.21
C LEU A 397 -19.25 35.09 -12.31
N LYS A 398 -19.16 33.93 -12.98
CA LYS A 398 -17.85 33.24 -13.14
C LYS A 398 -16.86 34.17 -13.87
N PRO A 399 -15.70 34.51 -13.27
CA PRO A 399 -14.70 35.31 -13.97
C PRO A 399 -14.25 34.56 -15.23
N LYS A 400 -14.38 35.21 -16.39
CA LYS A 400 -13.87 34.70 -17.66
C LYS A 400 -12.34 34.77 -17.61
N TYR A 401 -11.70 33.67 -17.23
CA TYR A 401 -10.25 33.57 -17.32
C TYR A 401 -9.85 33.51 -18.80
N ALA A 402 -8.85 34.30 -19.18
CA ALA A 402 -8.20 34.13 -20.47
C ALA A 402 -7.67 32.68 -20.55
N LYS A 403 -7.93 32.00 -21.66
CA LYS A 403 -7.47 30.62 -21.86
C LYS A 403 -6.02 30.63 -22.32
N CYS A 404 -5.29 29.58 -21.95
CA CYS A 404 -3.96 29.29 -22.45
C CYS A 404 -4.07 28.78 -23.88
N ASP A 405 -3.41 29.45 -24.82
CA ASP A 405 -3.52 29.17 -26.25
C ASP A 405 -3.09 27.75 -26.63
N HIS A 406 -2.23 27.11 -25.82
CA HIS A 406 -1.75 25.74 -26.09
C HIS A 406 -2.66 24.61 -25.57
N CYS A 407 -3.53 24.84 -24.58
CA CYS A 407 -4.27 23.72 -23.97
C CYS A 407 -5.66 24.08 -23.42
N GLY A 408 -6.13 25.32 -23.61
CA GLY A 408 -7.45 25.76 -23.16
C GLY A 408 -7.61 25.96 -21.65
N ASN A 409 -6.62 25.57 -20.84
CA ASN A 409 -6.63 25.80 -19.38
C ASN A 409 -6.53 27.28 -19.02
N PRO A 410 -7.00 27.72 -17.83
CA PRO A 410 -6.87 29.11 -17.40
C PRO A 410 -5.41 29.59 -17.39
N LYS A 411 -5.18 30.73 -18.02
CA LYS A 411 -3.89 31.41 -18.07
C LYS A 411 -3.49 31.92 -16.69
N GLY A 412 -2.20 31.86 -16.37
CA GLY A 412 -1.68 32.44 -15.14
C GLY A 412 -1.65 33.97 -15.24
N ASN A 413 -2.32 34.66 -14.33
CA ASN A 413 -2.48 36.14 -14.38
C ASN A 413 -1.15 36.92 -14.39
N LYS A 414 -0.05 36.34 -13.88
CA LYS A 414 1.29 36.96 -13.85
C LYS A 414 2.33 36.16 -14.64
N CYS A 415 1.89 35.24 -15.50
CA CYS A 415 2.81 34.40 -16.29
C CYS A 415 3.47 35.22 -17.38
N VAL A 416 4.81 35.24 -17.41
CA VAL A 416 5.58 35.99 -18.42
C VAL A 416 5.39 35.45 -19.84
N PHE A 417 5.08 34.15 -19.97
CA PHE A 417 4.80 33.51 -21.27
C PHE A 417 3.33 33.56 -21.66
N ASN A 418 2.48 34.15 -20.83
CA ASN A 418 1.04 34.19 -21.06
C ASN A 418 0.36 32.80 -21.13
N LEU A 419 0.91 31.78 -20.44
CA LEU A 419 0.41 30.40 -20.47
C LEU A 419 -0.20 29.96 -19.13
N CYS A 420 -0.84 28.78 -19.11
CA CYS A 420 -1.14 28.09 -17.86
C CYS A 420 0.15 27.55 -17.22
N ARG A 421 0.14 27.21 -15.93
CA ARG A 421 1.33 26.73 -15.21
C ARG A 421 2.00 25.52 -15.88
N GLY A 422 1.21 24.58 -16.39
CA GLY A 422 1.71 23.36 -17.05
C GLY A 422 2.47 23.66 -18.34
N CYS A 423 1.86 24.42 -19.25
CA CYS A 423 2.50 24.82 -20.52
C CYS A 423 3.66 25.79 -20.29
N CYS A 424 3.51 26.72 -19.34
CA CYS A 424 4.57 27.62 -18.90
C CYS A 424 5.80 26.86 -18.41
N LYS A 425 5.64 25.80 -17.62
CA LYS A 425 6.76 24.99 -17.13
C LYS A 425 7.52 24.32 -18.26
N LYS A 426 6.82 23.75 -19.24
CA LYS A 426 7.44 23.10 -20.41
C LYS A 426 8.24 24.11 -21.24
N ARG A 427 7.66 25.29 -21.52
CA ARG A 427 8.30 26.35 -22.28
C ARG A 427 9.50 26.97 -21.54
N ALA A 428 9.31 27.33 -20.27
CA ALA A 428 10.35 27.89 -19.41
C ALA A 428 11.55 26.95 -19.26
N PHE A 429 11.32 25.63 -19.22
CA PHE A 429 12.41 24.65 -19.21
C PHE A 429 13.14 24.59 -20.55
N LYS A 430 12.43 24.57 -21.69
CA LYS A 430 13.04 24.52 -23.03
C LYS A 430 13.83 25.79 -23.35
N GLU A 431 13.33 26.95 -22.94
CA GLU A 431 13.94 28.25 -23.19
C GLU A 431 14.93 28.67 -22.08
N THR A 432 15.18 27.80 -21.08
CA THR A 432 16.00 28.11 -19.89
C THR A 432 15.68 29.48 -19.31
N ALA A 433 14.39 29.72 -19.08
CA ALA A 433 13.84 31.02 -18.73
C ALA A 433 13.04 30.95 -17.42
N ASP A 434 12.97 32.09 -16.73
CA ASP A 434 12.26 32.20 -15.45
C ASP A 434 10.84 32.72 -15.66
N CYS A 435 9.93 32.30 -14.77
CA CYS A 435 8.58 32.83 -14.72
C CYS A 435 8.19 33.11 -13.25
N PRO A 436 8.39 34.34 -12.76
CA PRO A 436 8.03 34.74 -11.40
C PRO A 436 6.56 34.48 -11.07
N GLY A 437 5.64 34.72 -12.02
CA GLY A 437 4.21 34.50 -11.80
C GLY A 437 3.79 33.04 -11.57
N HIS A 438 4.65 32.07 -11.86
CA HIS A 438 4.44 30.65 -11.54
C HIS A 438 5.51 30.08 -10.60
N GLY A 439 6.43 30.93 -10.11
CA GLY A 439 7.57 30.53 -9.26
C GLY A 439 8.55 29.58 -9.96
N LEU A 440 8.77 29.74 -11.27
CA LEU A 440 9.73 28.92 -12.03
C LEU A 440 11.04 29.69 -12.18
N LEU A 441 12.15 29.07 -11.78
CA LEU A 441 13.49 29.68 -11.75
C LEU A 441 14.51 28.80 -12.48
N PHE A 442 14.27 28.46 -13.74
CA PHE A 442 15.16 27.60 -14.53
C PHE A 442 16.44 28.31 -14.96
N LYS A 443 16.36 29.57 -15.43
CA LYS A 443 17.51 30.42 -15.80
C LYS A 443 18.39 30.68 -14.60
N THR A 444 17.80 31.20 -13.51
CA THR A 444 18.54 31.51 -12.28
C THR A 444 19.25 30.27 -11.72
N LYS A 445 18.63 29.08 -11.77
CA LYS A 445 19.26 27.84 -11.32
C LYS A 445 20.36 27.36 -12.26
N TYR A 446 20.19 27.53 -13.56
CA TYR A 446 21.19 27.17 -14.56
C TYR A 446 22.44 28.07 -14.46
N GLU A 447 22.26 29.38 -14.31
CA GLU A 447 23.35 30.35 -14.11
C GLU A 447 24.10 30.09 -12.80
N LYS A 448 23.38 29.79 -11.71
CA LYS A 448 24.01 29.35 -10.44
C LYS A 448 24.81 28.07 -10.61
N SER A 449 24.35 27.13 -11.43
CA SER A 449 25.09 25.90 -11.72
C SER A 449 26.34 26.15 -12.57
N LEU A 450 26.35 27.17 -13.44
CA LEU A 450 27.53 27.54 -14.22
C LEU A 450 28.57 28.23 -13.33
N LEU A 451 28.13 29.15 -12.47
CA LEU A 451 28.97 29.81 -11.46
C LEU A 451 29.60 28.81 -10.48
N TRP A 452 28.87 27.74 -10.12
CA TRP A 452 29.40 26.64 -9.30
C TRP A 452 30.47 25.81 -10.02
N LYS A 453 30.35 25.66 -11.35
CA LYS A 453 31.30 24.88 -12.16
C LYS A 453 32.57 25.64 -12.54
N SER A 454 32.53 26.98 -12.58
CA SER A 454 33.67 27.83 -12.97
C SER A 454 34.67 28.13 -11.85
N GLY A 455 34.44 27.64 -10.62
CA GLY A 455 35.43 27.60 -9.54
C GLY A 455 36.07 28.94 -9.16
N GLN A 456 35.44 29.68 -8.24
CA GLN A 456 36.16 30.57 -7.32
C GLN A 456 35.57 30.49 -5.90
N PRO A 457 36.41 30.36 -4.85
CA PRO A 457 35.99 30.28 -3.46
C PRO A 457 35.92 31.66 -2.83
N GLU A 458 34.84 32.43 -3.02
CA GLU A 458 34.66 33.67 -2.24
C GLU A 458 33.20 34.15 -2.17
N MET A 459 32.33 33.41 -1.47
CA MET A 459 31.03 33.95 -1.01
C MET A 459 30.59 33.26 0.29
N GLN A 460 31.40 33.40 1.34
CA GLN A 460 30.95 33.19 2.74
C GLN A 460 30.69 34.52 3.49
N LYS A 461 30.59 35.64 2.78
CA LYS A 461 30.35 36.97 3.39
C LYS A 461 29.20 37.76 2.77
N ILE A 462 28.03 37.16 2.50
CA ILE A 462 26.80 37.95 2.20
C ILE A 462 25.54 37.29 2.80
N GLU A 463 25.62 36.74 4.02
CA GLU A 463 24.41 36.35 4.79
C GLU A 463 24.33 37.03 6.17
N ARG A 464 25.12 38.09 6.41
CA ARG A 464 25.05 38.89 7.65
C ARG A 464 24.53 40.33 7.47
N THR A 465 24.00 40.70 6.31
CA THR A 465 23.55 42.08 6.03
C THR A 465 22.10 42.19 5.52
N GLN A 466 21.23 41.25 5.86
CA GLN A 466 19.77 41.39 5.67
C GLN A 466 18.95 40.99 6.91
N LYS A 467 19.43 41.38 8.09
CA LYS A 467 18.59 41.57 9.29
C LYS A 467 18.85 42.99 9.81
N GLY A 468 18.16 43.93 9.19
CA GLY A 468 18.09 45.36 9.46
C GLY A 468 17.34 45.93 8.24
N ASP A 469 16.15 46.50 8.33
CA ASP A 469 15.45 47.10 9.45
C ASP A 469 13.93 47.03 9.19
N VAL A 470 13.16 47.31 10.25
CA VAL A 470 12.00 48.23 10.30
C VAL A 470 11.02 47.72 11.35
N GLU A 471 11.06 48.35 12.53
CA GLU A 471 9.87 49.01 13.05
C GLU A 471 10.30 50.16 13.98
N GLU A 472 9.78 51.35 13.65
CA GLU A 472 9.92 52.62 14.37
C GLU A 472 9.33 52.53 15.78
N THR A 473 9.87 53.29 16.74
CA THR A 473 9.15 54.45 17.31
C THR A 473 9.96 55.16 18.39
N ALA A 474 10.13 56.47 18.17
CA ALA A 474 10.07 57.59 19.11
C ALA A 474 10.55 57.43 20.57
N GLY A 475 11.52 58.26 20.96
CA GLY A 475 11.75 58.60 22.36
C GLY A 475 12.99 59.45 22.59
N LEU A 476 12.82 60.78 22.61
CA LEU A 476 13.81 61.74 23.11
C LEU A 476 14.22 61.41 24.55
N LYS A 477 15.53 61.52 24.88
CA LYS A 477 16.10 62.53 25.81
C LYS A 477 17.49 62.11 26.31
N GLU A 478 18.44 63.02 26.09
CA GLU A 478 19.45 63.55 27.02
C GLU A 478 20.07 62.63 28.09
N GLY A 479 21.41 62.62 28.09
CA GLY A 479 22.15 63.02 29.29
C GLY A 479 22.95 61.94 30.04
N ILE A 480 24.28 62.07 29.94
CA ILE A 480 25.20 62.26 31.08
C ILE A 480 25.53 61.04 31.98
N ASP A 481 26.83 60.70 31.94
CA ASP A 481 27.74 60.34 33.03
C ASP A 481 27.76 58.97 33.75
N THR A 482 28.97 58.38 33.67
CA THR A 482 29.80 57.74 34.71
C THR A 482 29.32 56.55 35.56
N VAL A 483 30.18 55.53 35.52
CA VAL A 483 30.85 54.86 36.66
C VAL A 483 30.10 53.73 37.40
N LEU A 484 30.87 52.63 37.50
CA LEU A 484 30.74 51.39 38.28
C LEU A 484 29.94 50.23 37.66
#